data_AF-A0A1R1C7T6-F1
#
_entry.id   AF-A0A1R1C7T6-F1
#
_cell.length_a   1.000
_cell.length_b   1.000
_cell.length_c   1.000
_cell.angle_alpha   90.00
_cell.angle_beta   90.00
_cell.angle_gamma   90.00
#
_symmetry.space_group_name_H-M   'P 1'
#
loop_
_entity.id
_entity.type
_entity.pdbx_description
1 polymer ?
#
loop_
_entity_poly.entity_id
_entity_poly.type
_entity_poly.pdbx_seq_one_letter_code
_entity_poly.pdbx_strand_id
1 'polypeptide(L)' 'MENKRISPALYAAAKSLKQLDKESLEARLNDRSYLDSLGLSDAEEKALINAFLHNNTDNVADWE' A
#
# COMPACT_ATOMS: atom_id res chain seq x y z
N MET A 1 18.42 -0.27 14.11
CA MET A 1 17.05 -0.28 13.56
C MET A 1 17.09 0.63 12.35
N GLU A 2 17.20 0.06 11.15
CA GLU A 2 17.16 0.86 9.92
C GLU A 2 15.72 1.36 9.76
N ASN A 3 15.51 2.65 9.95
CA ASN A 3 14.27 3.31 9.57
C ASN A 3 14.15 3.15 8.05
N LYS A 4 13.37 2.16 7.60
CA LYS A 4 12.95 2.06 6.20
C LYS A 4 12.19 3.35 5.90
N ARG A 5 12.87 4.33 5.29
CA ARG A 5 12.22 5.53 4.76
C ARG A 5 11.22 5.06 3.72
N ILE A 6 9.95 5.15 4.06
CA ILE A 6 8.83 4.84 3.19
C ILE A 6 8.74 5.97 2.18
N SER A 7 8.60 5.64 0.90
CA SER A 7 8.50 6.69 -0.10
C SER A 7 7.19 7.47 0.09
N PRO A 8 7.17 8.77 -0.26
CA PRO A 8 5.93 9.56 -0.24
C PRO A 8 4.81 8.93 -1.08
N ALA A 9 5.16 8.26 -2.18
CA ALA A 9 4.22 7.57 -3.05
C ALA A 9 3.60 6.34 -2.34
N LEU A 10 4.42 5.51 -1.70
CA LEU A 10 3.95 4.35 -0.94
C LEU A 10 3.03 4.76 0.20
N TYR A 11 3.39 5.81 0.94
CA TYR A 11 2.54 6.36 2.00
C TYR A 11 1.19 6.88 1.47
N ALA A 12 1.20 7.68 0.41
CA ALA A 12 -0.03 8.22 -0.20
C ALA A 12 -0.96 7.11 -0.73
N ALA A 13 -0.39 6.08 -1.35
CA ALA A 13 -1.12 4.92 -1.82
C ALA A 13 -1.78 4.16 -0.66
N ALA A 14 -1.00 3.88 0.39
CA ALA A 14 -1.51 3.14 1.55
C ALA A 14 -2.61 3.91 2.29
N LYS A 15 -2.46 5.23 2.44
CA LYS A 15 -3.49 6.09 3.02
C LYS A 15 -4.80 6.06 2.22
N SER A 16 -4.71 6.10 0.89
CA SER A 16 -5.88 6.05 0.01
C SER A 16 -6.58 4.69 0.08
N LEU A 17 -5.81 3.60 0.06
CA LEU A 17 -6.34 2.24 0.12
C LEU A 17 -6.99 1.92 1.48
N LYS A 18 -6.48 2.46 2.59
CA LYS A 18 -7.06 2.27 3.93
C LYS A 18 -8.47 2.83 4.10
N GLN A 19 -8.88 3.77 3.24
CA GLN A 19 -10.22 4.36 3.27
C GLN A 19 -11.25 3.55 2.47
N LEU A 20 -10.82 2.56 1.69
CA LEU A 20 -11.69 1.74 0.87
C LEU A 20 -12.32 0.61 1.69
N ASP A 21 -13.53 0.22 1.30
CA ASP A 21 -14.12 -1.03 1.75
C ASP A 21 -13.36 -2.23 1.16
N LYS A 22 -13.65 -3.43 1.68
CA LYS A 22 -12.94 -4.66 1.30
C LYS A 22 -13.02 -4.96 -0.21
N GLU A 23 -14.20 -4.85 -0.83
CA GLU A 23 -14.35 -5.14 -2.27
C GLU A 23 -13.57 -4.13 -3.12
N SER A 24 -13.69 -2.84 -2.80
CA SER A 24 -12.96 -1.77 -3.49
C SER A 24 -11.44 -1.89 -3.31
N LEU A 25 -10.99 -2.30 -2.12
CA LEU A 25 -9.58 -2.56 -1.82
C LEU A 25 -9.05 -3.73 -2.66
N GLU A 26 -9.76 -4.86 -2.68
CA GLU A 26 -9.39 -6.02 -3.49
C GLU A 26 -9.35 -5.67 -4.97
N ALA A 27 -10.32 -4.90 -5.47
CA ALA A 27 -10.33 -4.43 -6.85
C ALA A 27 -9.09 -3.56 -7.17
N ARG A 28 -8.72 -2.64 -6.28
CA ARG A 28 -7.54 -1.77 -6.48
C ARG A 28 -6.22 -2.50 -6.38
N LEU A 29 -6.10 -3.49 -5.49
CA LEU A 29 -4.89 -4.31 -5.38
C LEU A 29 -4.72 -5.28 -6.56
N ASN A 30 -5.82 -5.67 -7.23
CA ASN A 30 -5.77 -6.47 -8.45
C ASN A 30 -5.64 -5.61 -9.73
N ASP A 31 -5.89 -4.30 -9.66
CA ASP A 31 -5.73 -3.38 -10.78
C ASP A 31 -4.26 -3.06 -11.04
N ARG A 32 -3.68 -3.75 -12.02
CA ARG A 32 -2.28 -3.55 -12.41
C ARG A 32 -2.00 -2.14 -12.92
N SER A 33 -2.96 -1.49 -13.58
CA SER A 33 -2.78 -0.13 -14.10
C SER A 33 -2.73 0.88 -12.96
N TYR A 34 -3.54 0.68 -11.93
CA TYR A 34 -3.46 1.48 -10.71
C TYR A 34 -2.10 1.32 -10.02
N LEU A 35 -1.65 0.07 -9.79
CA LEU A 35 -0.36 -0.18 -9.14
C LEU A 35 0.83 0.41 -9.92
N ASP A 36 0.83 0.26 -11.25
CA ASP A 36 1.85 0.84 -12.12
C ASP A 36 1.85 2.38 -12.05
N SER A 37 0.65 2.99 -12.02
CA SER A 37 0.47 4.45 -11.88
C SER A 37 0.98 5.01 -10.54
N LEU A 38 1.16 4.19 -9.51
CA LEU A 38 1.73 4.64 -8.25
C LEU A 38 3.26 4.86 -8.34
N GLY A 39 3.91 4.34 -9.39
CA GLY A 39 5.35 4.49 -9.58
C GLY A 39 6.18 3.84 -8.47
N LEU A 40 5.64 2.80 -7.83
CA LEU A 40 6.28 2.08 -6.74
C LEU A 40 7.35 1.12 -7.27
N SER A 41 8.40 0.92 -6.48
CA SER A 41 9.35 -0.18 -6.71
C SER A 41 8.68 -1.53 -6.43
N ASP A 42 9.17 -2.62 -7.02
CA ASP A 42 8.72 -3.99 -6.72
C ASP A 42 8.61 -4.31 -5.22
N ALA A 43 9.59 -3.84 -4.43
CA ALA A 43 9.60 -4.04 -2.98
C ALA A 43 8.49 -3.27 -2.25
N GLU A 44 8.13 -2.09 -2.75
CA GLU A 44 7.11 -1.21 -2.18
C GLU A 44 5.71 -1.70 -2.56
N GLU A 45 5.52 -2.11 -3.81
CA GLU A 45 4.29 -2.76 -4.27
C GLU A 45 4.01 -4.01 -3.43
N LYS A 46 5.02 -4.87 -3.22
CA LYS A 46 4.90 -6.04 -2.35
C LYS A 46 4.57 -5.67 -0.91
N ALA A 47 5.20 -4.62 -0.36
CA ALA A 47 4.91 -4.15 0.98
C ALA A 47 3.46 -3.65 1.12
N LEU A 48 2.98 -2.91 0.12
CA LEU A 48 1.61 -2.41 0.04
C LEU A 48 0.62 -3.58 0.02
N ILE A 49 0.76 -4.50 -0.94
CA ILE A 49 -0.12 -5.67 -1.09
C ILE A 49 -0.13 -6.49 0.20
N ASN A 50 1.04 -6.77 0.78
CA ASN A 50 1.16 -7.57 2.00
C ASN A 50 0.48 -6.90 3.21
N ALA A 51 0.61 -5.57 3.36
CA ALA A 51 -0.04 -4.83 4.43
C ALA A 51 -1.57 -4.94 4.39
N PHE A 52 -2.16 -4.97 3.18
CA PHE A 52 -3.61 -5.02 3.00
C PHE A 52 -4.19 -6.45 2.93
N LEU A 53 -3.52 -7.41 2.28
CA LEU A 53 -4.01 -8.80 2.17
C LEU A 53 -3.97 -9.56 3.49
N HIS A 54 -2.97 -9.27 4.34
CA HIS A 54 -2.86 -9.91 5.66
C HIS A 54 -3.51 -9.10 6.78
N ASN A 55 -4.35 -8.11 6.42
CA ASN A 55 -5.07 -7.23 7.33
C ASN A 55 -4.16 -6.53 8.37
N ASN A 56 -2.89 -6.33 8.03
CA ASN A 56 -1.90 -5.61 8.84
C ASN A 56 -1.98 -4.10 8.57
N THR A 57 -3.19 -3.55 8.43
CA THR A 57 -3.40 -2.13 8.14
C THR A 57 -3.07 -1.21 9.34
N ASP A 58 -2.86 -1.80 10.52
CA ASP A 58 -2.24 -1.15 11.67
C ASP A 58 -0.77 -0.77 11.41
N ASN A 59 -0.01 -1.59 10.66
CA ASN A 59 1.37 -1.24 10.28
C ASN A 59 1.42 -0.03 9.34
N VAL A 60 0.37 0.20 8.53
CA VAL A 60 0.27 1.39 7.66
C VAL A 60 0.15 2.67 8.48
N ALA A 61 -0.40 2.62 9.70
CA ALA A 61 -0.43 3.80 10.57
C ALA A 61 0.97 4.17 11.09
N ASP A 62 1.86 3.19 11.21
CA ASP A 62 3.27 3.38 11.60
C ASP A 62 4.14 3.91 10.43
N TRP A 63 3.53 4.11 9.26
CA TRP A 63 4.19 4.64 8.07
C TRP A 63 4.11 6.18 7.97
N GLU A 64 3.48 6.84 8.95
CA GLU A 64 3.42 8.31 9.11
C GLU A 64 4.73 8.94 9.60
#